data_AF-A0AAW7G805-F1
#
_entry.id   AF-A0AAW7G805-F1
#
_cell.length_a   1.000
_cell.length_b   1.000
_cell.length_c   1.000
_cell.angle_alpha   90.00
_cell.angle_beta   90.00
_cell.angle_gamma   90.00
#
_symmetry.space_group_name_H-M   'P 1'
#
loop_
_entity.id
_entity.type
_entity.pdbx_description
1 polymer ?
#
loop_
_entity_poly.entity_id
_entity_poly.type
_entity_poly.pdbx_seq_one_letter_code
_entity_poly.pdbx_strand_id
1 'polypeptide(L)'
;MTTQVRKNVMDMFIDGARRGFTIATTSLLPNVVMAFVIIQALKVTGLLEIVGRVCEPVMALWGLPGESATVLLAAVMSMGGGVGVCASLVVAGTLSGHDATVLLPAIYLMGNPVQNVGRCLGTAGVHPRYYPLIIAVCVINALLSIWVMQVIA
;
A
#
# COMPACT_ATOMS: atom_id res chain seq x y z
N MET A 1 2.97 43.49 -2.51
CA MET A 1 1.71 42.83 -2.09
C MET A 1 1.18 42.06 -3.30
N THR A 2 1.29 40.72 -3.31
CA THR A 2 0.62 39.90 -4.31
C THR A 2 -0.83 39.73 -3.89
N THR A 3 -1.74 40.30 -4.67
CA THR A 3 -3.18 40.20 -4.47
C THR A 3 -3.58 38.73 -4.63
N GLN A 4 -3.86 38.04 -3.53
CA GLN A 4 -4.41 36.68 -3.54
C GLN A 4 -5.82 36.75 -4.14
N VAL A 5 -5.94 36.47 -5.44
CA VAL A 5 -7.25 36.25 -6.07
C VAL A 5 -7.88 35.05 -5.36
N ARG A 6 -8.99 35.29 -4.66
CA ARG A 6 -9.73 34.26 -3.93
C ARG A 6 -10.23 33.25 -4.95
N LYS A 7 -9.52 32.12 -5.06
CA LYS A 7 -9.86 31.05 -6.02
C LYS A 7 -11.26 30.54 -5.73
N ASN A 8 -12.07 30.46 -6.77
CA ASN A 8 -13.40 29.88 -6.64
C ASN A 8 -13.30 28.36 -6.47
N VAL A 9 -14.38 27.74 -5.98
CA VAL A 9 -14.44 26.29 -5.74
C VAL A 9 -14.08 25.49 -7.00
N MET A 10 -14.50 25.96 -8.17
CA MET A 10 -14.18 25.32 -9.46
C MET A 10 -12.68 25.42 -9.80
N ASP A 11 -12.02 26.54 -9.51
CA ASP A 11 -10.58 26.69 -9.75
C ASP A 11 -9.78 25.77 -8.83
N MET A 12 -10.19 25.67 -7.56
CA MET A 12 -9.57 24.75 -6.60
C MET A 12 -9.74 23.29 -7.04
N PHE A 13 -10.90 22.93 -7.59
CA PHE A 13 -11.14 21.59 -8.13
C PHE A 13 -10.22 21.28 -9.33
N ILE A 14 -10.16 22.18 -10.32
CA ILE A 14 -9.34 21.99 -11.52
C ILE A 14 -7.84 21.93 -11.15
N ASP A 15 -7.39 22.79 -10.24
CA ASP A 15 -6.01 22.76 -9.74
C ASP A 15 -5.71 21.44 -9.01
N GLY A 16 -6.64 20.96 -8.19
CA GLY A 16 -6.57 19.67 -7.54
C GLY A 16 -6.46 18.52 -8.55
N ALA A 17 -7.30 18.52 -9.59
CA ALA A 17 -7.30 17.52 -10.64
C ALA A 17 -5.98 17.51 -11.43
N ARG A 18 -5.44 18.69 -11.80
CA ARG A 18 -4.14 18.78 -12.48
C ARG A 18 -3.01 18.26 -11.61
N ARG A 19 -2.97 18.66 -10.33
CA ARG A 19 -1.97 18.16 -9.38
C ARG A 19 -2.06 16.65 -9.20
N GLY A 20 -3.27 16.12 -9.06
CA GLY A 20 -3.53 14.69 -8.98
C GLY A 20 -3.01 13.95 -10.22
N PHE A 21 -3.33 14.44 -11.41
CA PHE A 21 -2.85 13.86 -12.68
C PHE A 21 -1.32 13.90 -12.80
N THR A 22 -0.69 15.01 -12.44
CA THR A 22 0.79 15.11 -12.41
C THR A 22 1.40 14.12 -11.44
N ILE A 23 0.85 13.95 -10.23
CA ILE A 23 1.33 12.96 -9.26
C ILE A 23 1.15 11.54 -9.79
N ALA A 24 -0.01 11.26 -10.40
CA ALA A 24 -0.32 9.96 -10.98
C ALA A 24 0.71 9.58 -12.06
N THR A 25 0.98 10.49 -12.98
CA THR A 25 1.83 10.24 -14.16
C THR A 25 3.32 10.28 -13.87
N THR A 26 3.78 11.19 -13.02
CA THR A 26 5.22 11.39 -12.80
C THR A 26 5.78 10.57 -11.64
N SER A 27 4.94 10.13 -10.71
CA SER A 27 5.38 9.45 -9.49
C SER A 27 4.74 8.09 -9.30
N LEU A 28 3.40 7.98 -9.34
CA LEU A 28 2.72 6.72 -9.07
C LEU A 28 2.94 5.68 -10.18
N LEU A 29 2.66 6.02 -11.44
CA LEU A 29 2.76 5.09 -12.56
C LEU A 29 4.18 4.50 -12.73
N PRO A 30 5.27 5.29 -12.77
CA PRO A 30 6.62 4.74 -12.93
C PRO A 30 7.02 3.80 -11.78
N ASN A 31 6.64 4.14 -10.55
CA ASN A 31 6.94 3.32 -9.38
C ASN A 31 6.18 1.98 -9.40
N VAL A 32 4.91 1.98 -9.84
CA VAL A 32 4.12 0.75 -10.00
C VAL A 32 4.69 -0.12 -11.11
N VAL A 33 5.08 0.46 -12.25
CA VAL A 33 5.72 -0.28 -13.36
C VAL A 33 7.05 -0.88 -12.91
N MET A 34 7.87 -0.14 -12.18
CA MET A 34 9.12 -0.66 -11.62
C MET A 34 8.87 -1.83 -10.64
N ALA A 35 7.90 -1.69 -9.74
CA ALA A 35 7.51 -2.77 -8.83
C ALA A 35 7.06 -4.02 -9.61
N PHE A 36 6.29 -3.84 -10.70
CA PHE A 36 5.88 -4.94 -11.57
C PHE A 36 7.06 -5.68 -12.18
N VAL A 37 8.04 -4.95 -12.73
CA VAL A 37 9.25 -5.56 -13.31
C VAL A 37 10.06 -6.31 -12.25
N ILE A 38 10.20 -5.76 -11.04
CA ILE A 38 10.92 -6.40 -9.94
C ILE A 38 10.22 -7.68 -9.49
N ILE A 39 8.91 -7.63 -9.25
CA ILE A 39 8.14 -8.81 -8.83
C ILE A 39 8.18 -9.89 -9.91
N GLN A 40 8.08 -9.50 -11.18
CA GLN A 40 8.21 -10.45 -12.29
C GLN A 40 9.60 -11.09 -12.35
N ALA A 41 10.66 -10.31 -12.13
CA ALA A 41 12.02 -10.84 -12.04
C ALA A 41 12.18 -11.82 -10.86
N LEU A 42 11.68 -11.45 -9.67
CA LEU A 42 11.69 -12.31 -8.47
C LEU A 42 10.87 -13.59 -8.65
N LYS A 43 9.79 -13.53 -9.43
CA LYS A 43 8.99 -14.69 -9.78
C LYS A 43 9.75 -15.62 -10.72
N VAL A 44 10.35 -15.08 -11.79
CA VAL A 44 11.12 -15.89 -12.76
C VAL A 44 12.35 -16.54 -12.12
N THR A 45 12.98 -15.87 -11.14
CA THR A 45 14.10 -16.45 -10.38
C THR A 45 13.67 -17.45 -9.31
N GLY A 46 12.37 -17.60 -9.04
CA GLY A 46 11.84 -18.45 -7.97
C GLY A 46 12.03 -17.91 -6.55
N LEU A 47 12.65 -16.74 -6.39
CA LEU A 47 12.89 -16.14 -5.07
C LEU A 47 11.58 -15.77 -4.36
N LEU A 48 10.57 -15.37 -5.14
CA LEU A 48 9.25 -15.06 -4.62
C LEU A 48 8.57 -16.29 -3.97
N GLU A 49 8.75 -17.48 -4.54
CA GLU A 49 8.19 -18.73 -3.97
C GLU A 49 8.89 -19.12 -2.66
N ILE A 50 10.20 -18.86 -2.55
CA ILE A 50 10.96 -19.09 -1.32
C ILE A 50 10.43 -18.18 -0.21
N VAL A 51 10.24 -16.90 -0.52
CA VAL A 51 9.63 -15.94 0.42
C VAL A 51 8.21 -16.38 0.78
N GLY A 52 7.43 -16.83 -0.21
CA GLY A 52 6.10 -17.40 -0.02
C GLY A 52 6.09 -18.52 1.01
N ARG A 53 6.89 -19.57 0.82
CA ARG A 53 6.97 -20.72 1.75
C ARG A 53 7.39 -20.35 3.17
N VAL A 54 8.32 -19.40 3.31
CA VAL A 54 8.76 -18.93 4.63
C VAL A 54 7.67 -18.13 5.34
N CYS A 55 6.91 -17.33 4.59
CA CYS A 55 5.82 -16.53 5.12
C CYS A 55 4.48 -17.28 5.22
N GLU A 56 4.36 -18.44 4.57
CA GLU A 56 3.18 -19.30 4.56
C GLU A 56 2.62 -19.63 5.96
N PRO A 57 3.41 -20.09 6.95
CA PRO A 57 2.85 -20.41 8.28
C PRO A 57 2.25 -19.18 8.99
N VAL A 58 2.76 -17.98 8.68
CA VAL A 58 2.25 -16.73 9.23
C VAL A 58 0.97 -16.32 8.49
N MET A 59 1.00 -16.31 7.16
CA MET A 59 -0.15 -15.90 6.33
C MET A 59 -1.32 -16.89 6.39
N ALA A 60 -1.06 -18.15 6.71
CA ALA A 60 -2.09 -19.16 6.92
C ALA A 60 -3.08 -18.79 8.05
N LEU A 61 -2.65 -18.01 9.06
CA LEU A 61 -3.53 -17.50 10.11
C LEU A 61 -4.64 -16.59 9.56
N TRP A 62 -4.41 -15.99 8.39
CA TRP A 62 -5.32 -15.11 7.70
C TRP A 62 -5.96 -15.75 6.47
N GLY A 63 -5.77 -17.05 6.24
CA GLY A 63 -6.32 -17.75 5.07
C GLY A 63 -5.78 -17.21 3.74
N LEU A 64 -4.56 -16.65 3.74
CA LEU A 64 -3.94 -16.06 2.56
C LEU A 64 -2.69 -16.85 2.15
N PRO A 65 -2.36 -16.90 0.86
CA PRO A 65 -1.11 -17.49 0.38
C PRO A 65 0.09 -16.69 0.91
N GLY A 66 1.22 -17.36 1.14
CA GLY A 66 2.42 -16.79 1.77
C GLY A 66 2.99 -15.58 1.02
N GLU A 67 2.83 -15.54 -0.30
CA GLU A 67 3.26 -14.45 -1.19
C GLU A 67 2.53 -13.14 -0.89
N SER A 68 1.33 -13.20 -0.30
CA SER A 68 0.58 -12.03 0.17
C SER A 68 1.35 -11.21 1.22
N ALA A 69 2.31 -11.81 1.92
CA ALA A 69 3.17 -11.08 2.85
C ALA A 69 3.97 -9.98 2.13
N THR A 70 4.36 -10.20 0.87
CA THR A 70 5.07 -9.19 0.07
C THR A 70 4.20 -7.97 -0.23
N VAL A 71 2.89 -8.17 -0.40
CA VAL A 71 1.89 -7.10 -0.56
C VAL A 71 1.81 -6.26 0.71
N LEU A 72 1.71 -6.91 1.88
CA LEU A 72 1.65 -6.22 3.16
C LEU A 72 2.96 -5.46 3.45
N LEU A 73 4.12 -6.07 3.24
CA LEU A 73 5.41 -5.40 3.39
C LEU A 73 5.54 -4.18 2.47
N ALA A 74 5.11 -4.31 1.20
CA ALA A 74 5.09 -3.19 0.26
C ALA A 74 4.13 -2.08 0.74
N ALA A 75 2.97 -2.43 1.28
CA ALA A 75 1.99 -1.48 1.82
C ALA A 75 2.48 -0.72 3.08
N VAL A 76 3.33 -1.34 3.92
CA VAL A 76 4.00 -0.67 5.07
C VAL A 76 4.90 0.47 4.58
N MET A 77 5.54 0.27 3.43
CA MET A 77 6.41 1.28 2.83
C MET A 77 5.60 2.31 2.03
N SER A 78 4.60 1.86 1.26
CA SER A 78 3.84 2.69 0.34
C SER A 78 2.52 2.04 -0.04
N MET A 79 1.41 2.77 0.05
CA MET A 79 0.09 2.32 -0.40
C MET A 79 0.12 1.94 -1.89
N GLY A 80 0.70 2.80 -2.74
CA GLY A 80 0.83 2.52 -4.17
C GLY A 80 1.77 1.33 -4.46
N GLY A 81 2.78 1.11 -3.60
CA GLY A 81 3.63 -0.07 -3.67
C GLY A 81 2.84 -1.35 -3.38
N GLY A 82 2.06 -1.36 -2.31
CA GLY A 82 1.17 -2.49 -1.97
C GLY A 82 0.19 -2.84 -3.09
N VAL A 83 -0.50 -1.85 -3.64
CA VAL A 83 -1.42 -2.07 -4.78
C VAL A 83 -0.67 -2.57 -6.01
N GLY A 84 0.51 -2.01 -6.31
CA GLY A 84 1.34 -2.45 -7.42
C GLY A 84 1.77 -3.91 -7.29
N VAL A 85 2.31 -4.30 -6.13
CA VAL A 85 2.70 -5.70 -5.87
C VAL A 85 1.48 -6.63 -5.93
N CYS A 86 0.36 -6.25 -5.32
CA CYS A 86 -0.87 -7.05 -5.37
C CYS A 86 -1.32 -7.27 -6.82
N ALA A 87 -1.40 -6.21 -7.62
CA ALA A 87 -1.79 -6.28 -9.03
C ALA A 87 -0.81 -7.15 -9.84
N SER A 88 0.49 -7.01 -9.60
CA SER A 88 1.52 -7.85 -10.25
C SER A 88 1.33 -9.33 -9.94
N LEU A 89 1.06 -9.69 -8.68
CA LEU A 89 0.87 -11.08 -8.28
C LEU A 89 -0.44 -11.67 -8.82
N VAL A 90 -1.50 -10.86 -8.94
CA VAL A 90 -2.76 -11.28 -9.59
C VAL A 90 -2.53 -11.53 -11.08
N VAL A 91 -1.87 -10.61 -11.80
CA VAL A 91 -1.56 -10.77 -13.22
C VAL A 91 -0.64 -11.97 -13.45
N ALA A 92 0.27 -12.22 -12.51
CA ALA A 92 1.12 -13.39 -12.53
C ALA A 92 0.36 -14.70 -12.21
N GLY A 93 -0.88 -14.66 -11.75
CA GLY A 93 -1.66 -15.84 -11.33
C GLY A 93 -1.19 -16.46 -10.01
N THR A 94 -0.42 -15.72 -9.21
CA THR A 94 0.02 -16.13 -7.87
C THR A 94 -1.03 -15.80 -6.81
N LEU A 95 -1.75 -14.69 -6.96
CA LEU A 95 -2.90 -14.34 -6.13
C LEU A 95 -4.20 -14.50 -6.93
N SER A 96 -5.25 -14.96 -6.26
CA SER A 96 -6.60 -14.98 -6.81
C SER A 96 -7.27 -13.60 -6.70
N GLY A 97 -8.37 -13.42 -7.43
CA GLY A 97 -9.21 -12.22 -7.27
C GLY A 97 -9.80 -12.08 -5.86
N HIS A 98 -10.06 -13.21 -5.19
CA HIS A 98 -10.49 -13.23 -3.80
C HIS A 98 -9.39 -12.69 -2.87
N ASP A 99 -8.15 -13.19 -3.00
CA ASP A 99 -7.03 -12.75 -2.17
C ASP A 99 -6.77 -11.26 -2.31
N ALA A 100 -6.85 -10.74 -3.55
CA ALA A 100 -6.72 -9.32 -3.82
C ALA A 100 -7.84 -8.49 -3.18
N THR A 101 -9.07 -8.99 -3.19
CA THR A 101 -10.23 -8.34 -2.56
C THR A 101 -10.05 -8.26 -1.04
N VAL A 102 -9.60 -9.35 -0.43
CA VAL A 102 -9.32 -9.43 1.00
C VAL A 102 -8.17 -8.51 1.42
N LEU A 103 -7.13 -8.42 0.59
CA LEU A 103 -5.95 -7.59 0.85
C LEU A 103 -6.22 -6.09 0.65
N LEU A 104 -7.21 -5.71 -0.16
CA LEU A 104 -7.43 -4.32 -0.55
C LEU A 104 -7.61 -3.39 0.68
N PRO A 105 -8.54 -3.67 1.62
CA PRO A 105 -8.71 -2.80 2.78
C PRO A 105 -7.47 -2.76 3.67
N ALA A 106 -6.75 -3.87 3.79
CA ALA A 106 -5.51 -3.95 4.57
C ALA A 106 -4.42 -3.02 4.00
N ILE A 107 -4.27 -2.96 2.67
CA ILE A 107 -3.33 -2.05 2.00
C ILE A 107 -3.66 -0.59 2.33
N TYR A 108 -4.95 -0.22 2.26
CA TYR A 108 -5.38 1.16 2.48
C TYR A 108 -5.38 1.57 3.97
N LEU A 109 -5.75 0.66 4.88
CA LEU A 109 -5.73 0.91 6.33
C LEU A 109 -4.32 0.95 6.89
N MET A 110 -3.41 0.18 6.32
CA MET A 110 -1.99 0.28 6.69
C MET A 110 -1.43 1.60 6.22
N GLY A 111 -1.68 1.99 4.95
CA GLY A 111 -1.55 3.36 4.48
C GLY A 111 -0.20 4.00 4.77
N ASN A 112 0.86 3.47 4.13
CA ASN A 112 2.21 4.04 4.10
C ASN A 112 2.74 4.64 5.43
N PRO A 113 2.68 3.88 6.54
CA PRO A 113 2.89 4.41 7.88
C PRO A 113 4.31 4.97 8.06
N VAL A 114 5.32 4.33 7.46
CA VAL A 114 6.72 4.80 7.55
C VAL A 114 6.91 6.14 6.84
N GLN A 115 6.29 6.34 5.68
CA GLN A 115 6.33 7.62 4.96
C GLN A 115 5.58 8.72 5.74
N ASN A 116 4.50 8.35 6.42
CA ASN A 116 3.66 9.29 7.17
C ASN A 116 4.32 9.75 8.48
N VAL A 117 5.30 9.01 9.03
CA VAL A 117 6.10 9.48 10.17
C VAL A 117 6.76 10.83 9.86
N GLY A 118 7.46 10.94 8.74
CA GLY A 118 8.16 12.17 8.38
C GLY A 118 7.22 13.27 7.87
N ARG A 119 6.22 12.90 7.07
CA ARG A 119 5.35 13.85 6.36
C ARG A 119 4.21 14.39 7.21
N CYS A 120 3.73 13.61 8.17
CA CYS A 120 2.56 13.93 9.00
C CYS A 120 2.92 14.02 10.49
N LEU A 121 3.50 12.96 11.07
CA LEU A 121 3.73 12.94 12.52
C LEU A 121 4.82 13.93 12.95
N GLY A 122 5.91 14.01 12.19
CA GLY A 122 7.00 14.95 12.42
C GLY A 122 6.59 16.41 12.21
N THR A 123 5.80 16.69 11.17
CA THR A 123 5.30 18.05 10.89
C THR A 123 4.23 18.50 11.89
N ALA A 124 3.47 17.56 12.45
CA ALA A 124 2.49 17.81 13.50
C ALA A 124 3.09 17.91 14.92
N GLY A 125 4.41 17.72 15.08
CA GLY A 125 5.08 17.82 16.38
C GLY A 125 4.74 16.69 17.36
N VAL A 126 4.32 15.53 16.84
CA VAL A 126 3.99 14.36 17.67
C VAL A 126 5.26 13.87 18.35
N HIS A 127 5.21 13.58 19.65
CA HIS A 127 6.39 13.13 20.38
C HIS A 127 6.87 11.75 19.84
N PRO A 128 8.16 11.57 19.49
CA PRO A 128 8.66 10.36 18.81
C PRO A 128 8.38 9.04 19.52
N ARG A 129 8.23 9.06 20.85
CA ARG A 129 7.79 7.90 21.66
C ARG A 129 6.49 7.27 21.16
N TYR A 130 5.60 8.04 20.54
CA TYR A 130 4.31 7.56 20.05
C TYR A 130 4.36 7.00 18.63
N TYR A 131 5.44 7.22 17.87
CA TYR A 131 5.51 6.77 16.47
C TYR A 131 5.37 5.25 16.34
N PRO A 132 6.09 4.42 17.12
CA PRO A 132 5.96 2.97 17.01
C PRO A 132 4.55 2.48 17.36
N LEU A 133 3.90 3.12 18.34
CA LEU A 133 2.53 2.79 18.75
C LEU A 133 1.53 3.09 17.64
N ILE A 134 1.63 4.26 16.99
CA ILE A 134 0.75 4.64 15.89
C ILE A 134 0.92 3.67 14.71
N ILE A 135 2.16 3.34 14.36
CA ILE A 135 2.44 2.36 13.28
C ILE A 135 1.88 0.99 13.64
N ALA A 136 2.06 0.54 14.88
CA ALA A 136 1.54 -0.75 15.33
C ALA A 136 0.01 -0.81 15.23
N VAL A 137 -0.69 0.26 15.61
CA VAL A 137 -2.16 0.35 15.46
C VAL A 137 -2.58 0.23 14.00
N CYS A 138 -1.88 0.89 13.07
CA CYS A 138 -2.14 0.75 11.63
C CYS A 138 -1.97 -0.70 11.15
N VAL A 139 -0.89 -1.36 11.54
CA VAL A 139 -0.62 -2.76 11.16
C VAL A 139 -1.67 -3.70 11.75
N ILE A 140 -2.01 -3.55 13.04
CA ILE A 140 -3.04 -4.37 13.70
C ILE A 140 -4.38 -4.19 12.99
N ASN A 141 -4.77 -2.95 12.71
CA ASN A 141 -6.04 -2.67 12.04
C ASN A 141 -6.09 -3.27 10.63
N ALA A 142 -4.97 -3.23 9.89
CA ALA A 142 -4.86 -3.89 8.59
C ALA A 142 -5.02 -5.41 8.70
N LEU A 143 -4.35 -6.06 9.66
CA LEU A 143 -4.48 -7.50 9.89
C LEU A 143 -5.89 -7.92 10.34
N LEU A 144 -6.55 -7.10 11.17
CA LEU A 144 -7.94 -7.33 11.56
C LEU A 144 -8.89 -7.18 10.37
N SER A 145 -8.64 -6.21 9.49
CA SER A 145 -9.45 -6.03 8.29
C SER A 145 -9.41 -7.24 7.36
N ILE A 146 -8.28 -7.96 7.31
CA ILE A 146 -8.15 -9.21 6.55
C ILE A 146 -9.13 -10.25 7.08
N TRP A 147 -9.20 -10.47 8.40
CA TRP A 147 -10.16 -11.40 8.98
C TRP A 147 -11.61 -11.01 8.70
N VAL A 148 -11.93 -9.71 8.82
CA VAL A 148 -13.27 -9.22 8.49
C VAL A 148 -13.61 -9.51 7.04
N MET A 149 -12.68 -9.25 6.11
CA MET A 149 -12.88 -9.51 4.70
C MET A 149 -12.96 -11.00 4.37
N GLN A 150 -12.20 -11.86 5.05
CA GLN A 150 -12.30 -13.32 4.90
C GLN A 150 -13.68 -13.88 5.28
N VAL A 151 -14.45 -13.17 6.10
CA VAL A 151 -15.83 -13.56 6.47
C VAL A 151 -16.85 -13.02 5.46
N ILE A 152 -16.55 -11.93 4.77
CA ILE A 152 -17.51 -11.19 3.93
C ILE A 152 -17.34 -11.49 2.43
N ALA A 153 -16.10 -11.71 1.98
CA ALA A 153 -15.73 -11.94 0.58
C ALA A 153 -16.00 -13.39 0.15
#